data_AF-A0A0R3PQM5-F1
#
_entry.id   AF-A0A0R3PQM5-F1
#
_cell.length_a   1.000
_cell.length_b   1.000
_cell.length_c   1.000
_cell.angle_alpha   90.00
_cell.angle_beta   90.00
_cell.angle_gamma   90.00
#
_symmetry.space_group_name_H-M   'P 1'
#
loop_
_entity.id
_entity.type
_entity.pdbx_description
1 polymer ?
#
loop_
_entity_poly.entity_id
_entity_poly.type
_entity_poly.pdbx_seq_one_letter_code
_entity_poly.pdbx_strand_id
1 'polypeptide(L)'
;SGDSSSVEEIIDWKNSVCPAFCHALQGCVLHVLLDQEYPIIDYSSDILTPMQMWYIQCCLPNVFFPTAKVVALVLASQWTPLYSSAIHGISVNRFENNVFDYKGPTVSVFQLNDSRVFVLATEDTWRHSASRYGGPKTKLFEVSPELKVWSPPSPIYCNFKIRSAAFGMSFSNVMKIDKEMGNVSAIEVWGCASSNALEDQKRLRVWQNQQKERNLKVPLPGNWDDNPDKTILEMAGFQFSDERKRMEMERTARESN
;
A
#
# COMPACT_ATOMS: atom_id res chain seq x y z
N SER A 1 36.22 34.79 -19.98
CA SER A 1 36.26 33.32 -20.01
C SER A 1 35.77 32.72 -18.68
N GLY A 2 34.63 33.20 -18.15
CA GLY A 2 34.14 32.81 -16.82
C GLY A 2 32.79 32.07 -16.79
N ASP A 3 32.08 31.96 -17.91
CA ASP A 3 30.71 31.41 -17.95
C ASP A 3 30.63 29.88 -18.11
N SER A 4 31.71 29.20 -18.53
CA SER A 4 31.66 27.75 -18.79
C SER A 4 31.51 26.92 -17.50
N SER A 5 32.14 27.34 -16.40
CA SER A 5 32.11 26.60 -15.12
C SER A 5 30.70 26.58 -14.52
N SER A 6 30.01 27.72 -14.51
CA SER A 6 28.69 27.82 -13.88
C SER A 6 27.62 27.06 -14.65
N VAL A 7 27.71 27.02 -15.99
CA VAL A 7 26.78 26.24 -16.82
C VAL A 7 27.00 24.75 -16.63
N GLU A 8 28.26 24.29 -16.57
CA GLU A 8 28.60 22.89 -16.29
C GLU A 8 28.10 22.46 -14.89
N GLU A 9 28.29 23.29 -13.87
CA GLU A 9 27.79 23.04 -12.51
C GLU A 9 26.25 22.91 -12.47
N ILE A 10 25.53 23.76 -13.21
CA ILE A 10 24.06 23.69 -13.30
C ILE A 10 23.62 22.41 -14.02
N ILE A 11 24.31 22.03 -15.10
CA ILE A 11 24.01 20.81 -15.86
C ILE A 11 24.27 19.57 -15.00
N ASP A 12 25.37 19.53 -14.26
CA ASP A 12 25.72 18.43 -13.36
C ASP A 12 24.73 18.32 -12.20
N TRP A 13 24.35 19.44 -11.60
CA TRP A 13 23.31 19.48 -10.59
C TRP A 13 21.98 18.94 -11.14
N LYS A 14 21.55 19.43 -12.32
CA LYS A 14 20.31 18.99 -12.97
C LYS A 14 20.35 17.48 -13.24
N ASN A 15 21.44 16.97 -13.81
CA ASN A 15 21.59 15.55 -14.12
C ASN A 15 21.60 14.68 -12.84
N SER A 16 22.13 15.19 -11.73
CA SER A 16 22.20 14.50 -10.44
C SER A 16 20.88 14.51 -9.67
N VAL A 17 20.22 15.66 -9.61
CA VAL A 17 19.05 15.90 -8.74
C VAL A 17 17.73 15.69 -9.48
N CYS A 18 17.64 16.15 -10.73
CA CYS A 18 16.39 16.24 -11.49
C CYS A 18 16.62 15.96 -12.98
N PRO A 19 17.08 14.74 -13.34
CA PRO A 19 17.52 14.44 -14.71
C PRO A 19 16.41 14.64 -15.74
N ALA A 20 15.15 14.43 -15.33
CA ALA A 20 13.97 14.56 -16.18
C ALA A 20 13.33 15.97 -16.17
N PHE A 21 13.97 16.97 -15.54
CA PHE A 21 13.43 18.34 -15.44
C PHE A 21 12.98 18.91 -16.79
N CYS A 22 13.78 18.69 -17.84
CA CYS A 22 13.51 19.22 -19.17
C CYS A 22 12.62 18.32 -20.04
N HIS A 23 12.26 17.11 -19.60
CA HIS A 23 11.49 16.17 -20.44
C HIS A 23 10.12 16.74 -20.83
N ALA A 24 9.47 17.46 -19.91
CA ALA A 24 8.17 18.06 -20.20
C ALA A 24 8.28 19.16 -21.26
N LEU A 25 9.28 20.04 -21.13
CA LEU A 25 9.57 21.07 -22.12
C LEU A 25 9.95 20.45 -23.48
N GLN A 26 10.83 19.44 -23.47
CA GLN A 26 11.26 18.72 -24.66
C GLN A 26 10.06 18.11 -25.38
N GLY A 27 9.16 17.46 -24.65
CA GLY A 27 7.98 16.86 -25.25
C GLY A 27 7.00 17.89 -25.81
N CYS A 28 6.79 19.03 -25.14
CA CYS A 28 6.02 20.14 -25.71
C CYS A 28 6.64 20.67 -27.02
N VAL A 29 7.97 20.82 -27.06
CA VAL A 29 8.67 21.26 -28.28
C VAL A 29 8.53 20.23 -29.40
N LEU A 30 8.68 18.94 -29.10
CA LEU A 30 8.51 17.86 -30.08
C LEU A 30 7.06 17.80 -30.60
N HIS A 31 6.07 18.03 -29.74
CA HIS A 31 4.67 18.11 -30.15
C HIS A 31 4.42 19.27 -31.11
N VAL A 32 4.86 20.47 -30.75
CA VAL A 32 4.63 21.67 -31.58
C VAL A 32 5.39 21.61 -32.90
N LEU A 33 6.61 21.06 -32.92
CA LEU A 33 7.47 21.08 -34.10
C LEU A 33 7.34 19.85 -35.01
N LEU A 34 7.02 18.68 -34.45
CA LEU A 34 7.03 17.40 -35.17
C LEU A 34 5.67 16.69 -35.13
N ASP A 35 4.63 17.34 -34.59
CA ASP A 35 3.27 16.80 -34.44
C ASP A 35 3.25 15.43 -33.71
N GLN A 36 4.25 15.20 -32.85
CA GLN A 36 4.29 14.00 -32.02
C GLN A 36 3.29 14.12 -30.89
N GLU A 37 2.49 13.08 -30.64
CA GLU A 37 1.60 13.07 -29.49
C GLU A 37 2.40 13.19 -28.18
N TYR A 38 2.13 14.25 -27.41
CA TYR A 38 2.70 14.44 -26.10
C TYR A 38 1.70 13.99 -25.03
N PRO A 39 2.02 12.96 -24.23
CA PRO A 39 1.09 12.46 -23.22
C PRO A 39 0.89 13.52 -22.15
N ILE A 40 -0.37 13.91 -21.93
CA ILE A 40 -0.75 14.73 -20.79
C ILE A 40 -0.55 13.88 -19.54
N ILE A 41 0.39 14.29 -18.68
CA ILE A 41 0.63 13.63 -17.39
C ILE A 41 -0.29 14.26 -16.35
N ASP A 42 -1.04 13.42 -15.66
CA ASP A 42 -1.84 13.84 -14.51
C ASP A 42 -0.94 13.95 -13.27
N TYR A 43 -0.88 15.16 -12.71
CA TYR A 43 -0.13 15.49 -11.50
C TYR A 43 -1.04 15.71 -10.28
N SER A 44 -2.29 15.27 -10.35
CA SER A 44 -3.23 15.40 -9.24
C SER A 44 -2.83 14.54 -8.03
N SER A 45 -2.97 15.12 -6.84
CA SER A 45 -2.78 14.50 -5.53
C SER A 45 -3.70 15.24 -4.55
N ASP A 46 -4.22 14.55 -3.53
CA ASP A 46 -5.01 15.16 -2.47
C ASP A 46 -4.12 15.96 -1.49
N ILE A 47 -2.83 15.59 -1.38
CA ILE A 47 -1.85 16.17 -0.45
C ILE A 47 -0.89 17.13 -1.17
N LEU A 48 -0.33 16.74 -2.32
CA LEU A 48 0.68 17.52 -3.03
C LEU A 48 0.04 18.46 -4.04
N THR A 49 0.63 19.64 -4.20
CA THR A 49 0.30 20.50 -5.35
C THR A 49 0.82 19.86 -6.65
N PRO A 50 0.21 20.16 -7.81
CA PRO A 50 0.68 19.63 -9.10
C PRO A 50 2.16 19.91 -9.38
N MET A 51 2.67 21.08 -8.95
CA MET A 51 4.07 21.45 -9.11
C MET A 51 5.00 20.58 -8.23
N GLN A 52 4.59 20.28 -7.00
CA GLN A 52 5.35 19.40 -6.11
C GLN A 52 5.36 17.97 -6.65
N MET A 53 4.21 17.47 -7.12
CA MET A 53 4.11 16.14 -7.72
C MET A 53 4.98 16.03 -8.98
N TRP A 54 4.95 17.04 -9.85
CA TRP A 54 5.83 17.14 -11.01
C TRP A 54 7.31 17.09 -10.60
N TYR A 55 7.72 17.90 -9.62
CA TYR A 55 9.10 17.92 -9.14
C TYR A 55 9.55 16.53 -8.65
N ILE A 56 8.72 15.86 -7.83
CA ILE A 56 9.02 14.51 -7.34
C ILE A 56 9.23 13.55 -8.51
N GLN A 57 8.33 13.55 -9.51
CA GLN A 57 8.48 12.68 -10.67
C GLN A 57 9.80 12.95 -11.42
N CYS A 58 10.21 14.21 -11.57
CA CYS A 58 11.44 14.54 -12.26
C CYS A 58 12.72 14.11 -11.50
N CYS A 59 12.66 13.95 -10.18
CA CYS A 59 13.77 13.53 -9.31
C CYS A 59 13.92 12.01 -9.15
N LEU A 60 12.94 11.24 -9.64
CA LEU A 60 12.89 9.79 -9.46
C LEU A 60 13.57 9.03 -10.62
N PRO A 61 14.28 7.93 -10.33
CA PRO A 61 14.82 7.07 -11.37
C PRO A 61 13.73 6.37 -12.20
N ASN A 62 14.08 5.94 -13.40
CA ASN A 62 13.21 5.21 -14.34
C ASN A 62 12.55 3.94 -13.75
N VAL A 63 13.04 3.39 -12.64
CA VAL A 63 12.42 2.25 -11.96
C VAL A 63 11.00 2.56 -11.45
N PHE A 64 10.71 3.83 -11.16
CA PHE A 64 9.40 4.31 -10.71
C PHE A 64 8.47 4.65 -11.89
N PHE A 65 8.86 4.31 -13.11
CA PHE A 65 8.06 4.56 -14.29
C PHE A 65 7.91 3.24 -15.06
N PRO A 66 6.69 2.91 -15.51
CA PRO A 66 6.47 1.69 -16.28
C PRO A 66 7.27 1.74 -17.58
N THR A 67 8.09 0.71 -17.83
CA THR A 67 8.80 0.56 -19.10
C THR A 67 7.78 0.23 -20.20
N ALA A 68 7.38 1.23 -20.99
CA ALA A 68 6.47 1.04 -22.10
C ALA A 68 7.12 0.13 -23.17
N LYS A 69 6.49 -1.00 -23.49
CA LYS A 69 6.77 -1.74 -24.73
C LYS A 69 6.02 -1.05 -25.88
N VAL A 70 6.67 -0.11 -26.57
CA VAL A 70 6.54 0.34 -27.99
C VAL A 70 5.14 0.40 -28.66
N VAL A 71 4.00 0.26 -27.98
CA VAL A 71 2.68 0.42 -28.62
C VAL A 71 1.68 1.04 -27.65
N ALA A 72 0.99 2.07 -28.13
CA ALA A 72 -0.17 2.77 -27.57
C ALA A 72 0.10 4.00 -26.68
N LEU A 73 0.40 5.10 -27.38
CA LEU A 73 -0.05 6.51 -27.26
C LEU A 73 -1.11 6.97 -26.21
N VAL A 74 -1.65 6.14 -25.30
CA VAL A 74 -2.76 6.58 -24.41
C VAL A 74 -2.56 6.23 -22.92
N LEU A 75 -1.47 5.55 -22.54
CA LEU A 75 -1.15 5.35 -21.13
C LEU A 75 0.09 6.17 -20.78
N ALA A 76 -0.14 7.44 -20.46
CA ALA A 76 0.79 8.21 -19.64
C ALA A 76 1.32 7.31 -18.52
N SER A 77 2.58 7.48 -18.10
CA SER A 77 3.25 6.77 -17.02
C SER A 77 2.45 6.84 -15.71
N GLN A 78 1.35 6.09 -15.61
CA GLN A 78 0.28 6.37 -14.67
C GLN A 78 0.57 5.58 -13.42
N TRP A 79 1.11 6.30 -12.44
CA TRP A 79 1.13 5.83 -11.08
C TRP A 79 -0.29 5.48 -10.66
N THR A 80 -0.47 4.28 -10.13
CA THR A 80 -1.78 3.80 -9.70
C THR A 80 -1.99 4.16 -8.24
N PRO A 81 -3.09 4.82 -7.85
CA PRO A 81 -3.39 5.06 -6.45
C PRO A 81 -3.68 3.72 -5.74
N LEU A 82 -2.87 3.38 -4.74
CA LEU A 82 -3.03 2.17 -3.90
C LEU A 82 -3.80 2.49 -2.63
N TYR A 83 -3.55 3.65 -2.04
CA TYR A 83 -4.16 4.06 -0.78
C TYR A 83 -4.25 5.59 -0.72
N SER A 84 -5.41 6.12 -0.34
CA SER A 84 -5.58 7.52 0.05
C SER A 84 -6.35 7.57 1.36
N SER A 85 -5.82 8.30 2.34
CA SER A 85 -6.46 8.54 3.62
C SER A 85 -7.77 9.32 3.50
N ALA A 86 -7.94 10.14 2.45
CA ALA A 86 -9.19 10.88 2.21
C ALA A 86 -10.36 9.93 1.90
N ILE A 87 -10.07 8.81 1.23
CA ILE A 87 -11.07 7.80 0.83
C ILE A 87 -11.21 6.73 1.91
N HIS A 88 -10.08 6.22 2.41
CA HIS A 88 -10.07 5.02 3.26
C HIS A 88 -10.12 5.34 4.76
N GLY A 89 -9.74 6.55 5.16
CA GLY A 89 -9.46 6.92 6.55
C GLY A 89 -8.09 6.42 7.02
N ILE A 90 -7.56 7.02 8.09
CA ILE A 90 -6.22 6.71 8.63
C ILE A 90 -6.33 5.56 9.64
N SER A 91 -5.72 4.42 9.32
CA SER A 91 -5.37 3.40 10.31
C SER A 91 -4.28 2.48 9.78
N VAL A 92 -3.52 1.88 10.71
CA VAL A 92 -2.46 0.91 10.37
C VAL A 92 -3.03 -0.26 9.55
N ASN A 93 -4.17 -0.83 9.98
CA ASN A 93 -4.78 -1.95 9.27
C ASN A 93 -5.18 -1.59 7.83
N ARG A 94 -5.69 -0.38 7.60
CA ARG A 94 -6.10 0.06 6.25
C ARG A 94 -4.89 0.34 5.37
N PHE A 95 -3.85 0.94 5.93
CA PHE A 95 -2.57 1.11 5.24
C PHE A 95 -1.97 -0.25 4.84
N GLU A 96 -1.85 -1.18 5.79
CA GLU A 96 -1.30 -2.52 5.53
C GLU A 96 -2.05 -3.26 4.44
N ASN A 97 -3.38 -3.35 4.53
CA ASN A 97 -4.22 -4.10 3.59
C ASN A 97 -4.19 -3.56 2.15
N ASN A 98 -3.82 -2.29 1.98
CA ASN A 98 -3.74 -1.66 0.66
C ASN A 98 -2.32 -1.63 0.09
N VAL A 99 -1.31 -1.60 0.95
CA VAL A 99 0.06 -1.28 0.55
C VAL A 99 1.00 -2.49 0.63
N PHE A 100 0.88 -3.37 1.63
CA PHE A 100 1.89 -4.42 1.90
C PHE A 100 1.92 -5.55 0.88
N ASP A 101 0.76 -5.84 0.26
CA ASP A 101 0.66 -6.90 -0.74
C ASP A 101 1.14 -6.46 -2.13
N TYR A 102 1.41 -5.16 -2.32
CA TYR A 102 1.87 -4.64 -3.60
C TYR A 102 3.34 -5.02 -3.85
N LYS A 103 3.60 -5.69 -4.98
CA LYS A 103 4.92 -6.19 -5.38
C LYS A 103 5.52 -5.31 -6.47
N GLY A 104 5.95 -4.11 -6.10
CA GLY A 104 6.65 -3.20 -7.00
C GLY A 104 7.08 -1.90 -6.30
N PRO A 105 7.73 -0.98 -7.05
CA PRO A 105 8.13 0.30 -6.50
C PRO A 105 6.90 1.13 -6.13
N THR A 106 7.00 1.84 -5.01
CA THR A 106 5.92 2.69 -4.48
C THR A 106 6.43 4.08 -4.16
N VAL A 107 5.55 5.06 -4.30
CA VAL A 107 5.75 6.43 -3.84
C VAL A 107 4.66 6.74 -2.83
N SER A 108 5.06 7.03 -1.59
CA SER A 108 4.16 7.27 -0.47
C SER A 108 4.32 8.71 0.02
N VAL A 109 3.23 9.45 0.09
CA VAL A 109 3.17 10.80 0.63
C VAL A 109 2.60 10.74 2.05
N PHE A 110 3.29 11.36 3.00
CA PHE A 110 2.87 11.48 4.39
C PHE A 110 2.83 12.94 4.77
N GLN A 111 1.65 13.44 5.12
CA GLN A 111 1.49 14.73 5.79
C GLN A 111 1.40 14.49 7.29
N LEU A 112 2.28 15.12 8.05
CA LEU A 112 2.29 15.04 9.51
C LEU A 112 1.45 16.16 10.12
N ASN A 113 1.03 15.98 11.37
CA ASN A 113 0.24 16.97 12.10
C ASN A 113 0.96 18.31 12.31
N ASP A 114 2.29 18.32 12.22
CA ASP A 114 3.12 19.53 12.28
C ASP A 114 3.28 20.23 10.91
N SER A 115 2.42 19.88 9.93
CA SER A 115 2.40 20.41 8.56
C SER A 115 3.62 20.05 7.70
N ARG A 116 4.53 19.20 8.18
CA ARG A 116 5.60 18.65 7.34
C ARG A 116 5.03 17.64 6.36
N VAL A 117 5.51 17.71 5.12
CA VAL A 117 5.11 16.80 4.06
C VAL A 117 6.32 16.02 3.60
N PHE A 118 6.26 14.72 3.74
CA PHE A 118 7.30 13.79 3.31
C PHE A 118 6.82 12.95 2.14
N VAL A 119 7.71 12.69 1.20
CA VAL A 119 7.49 11.76 0.09
C VAL A 119 8.57 10.70 0.13
N LEU A 120 8.17 9.45 0.33
CA LEU A 120 9.03 8.27 0.36
C LEU A 120 8.85 7.48 -0.93
N ALA A 121 9.91 7.43 -1.75
CA ALA A 121 9.97 6.57 -2.91
C ALA A 121 10.86 5.36 -2.59
N THR A 122 10.35 4.14 -2.77
CA THR A 122 11.11 2.92 -2.54
C THR A 122 10.80 1.84 -3.56
N GLU A 123 11.83 1.07 -3.94
CA GLU A 123 11.70 -0.13 -4.78
C GLU A 123 11.38 -1.39 -3.98
N ASP A 124 11.56 -1.34 -2.65
CA ASP A 124 11.28 -2.43 -1.75
C ASP A 124 9.79 -2.57 -1.48
N THR A 125 9.33 -3.81 -1.33
CA THR A 125 7.98 -4.08 -0.86
C THR A 125 7.87 -3.80 0.63
N TRP A 126 6.79 -3.11 1.00
CA TRP A 126 6.43 -2.85 2.39
C TRP A 126 6.29 -4.16 3.17
N ARG A 127 6.96 -4.22 4.32
CA ARG A 127 6.99 -5.40 5.20
C ARG A 127 7.20 -5.03 6.64
N HIS A 128 6.75 -5.90 7.54
CA HIS A 128 7.14 -5.84 8.94
C HIS A 128 8.57 -6.34 9.09
N SER A 129 9.44 -5.54 9.69
CA SER A 129 10.83 -5.88 9.89
C SER A 129 11.34 -5.35 11.23
N ALA A 130 12.07 -6.20 11.96
CA ALA A 130 12.76 -5.78 13.19
C ALA A 130 14.04 -4.98 12.89
N SER A 131 14.58 -5.11 11.68
CA SER A 131 15.73 -4.36 11.17
C SER A 131 15.32 -3.38 10.07
N ARG A 132 16.15 -2.38 9.80
CA ARG A 132 15.93 -1.45 8.70
C ARG A 132 16.17 -2.11 7.33
N TYR A 133 15.46 -1.65 6.32
CA TYR A 133 15.56 -2.09 4.94
C TYR A 133 15.42 -0.93 3.95
N GLY A 134 15.51 -1.21 2.65
CA GLY A 134 15.38 -0.23 1.58
C GLY A 134 16.62 -0.22 0.70
N GLY A 135 16.39 -0.43 -0.59
CA GLY A 135 17.40 -0.51 -1.63
C GLY A 135 18.03 0.84 -1.96
N PRO A 136 19.08 0.84 -2.79
CA PRO A 136 19.86 2.03 -3.15
C PRO A 136 19.04 3.12 -3.85
N LYS A 137 17.91 2.79 -4.48
CA LYS A 137 17.05 3.79 -5.15
C LYS A 137 15.99 4.37 -4.22
N THR A 138 15.99 3.99 -2.95
CA THR A 138 15.08 4.54 -1.95
C THR A 138 15.47 5.98 -1.62
N LYS A 139 14.53 6.90 -1.76
CA LYS A 139 14.71 8.34 -1.46
C LYS A 139 13.57 8.84 -0.58
N LEU A 140 13.88 9.72 0.36
CA LEU A 140 12.91 10.53 1.09
C LEU A 140 13.08 11.98 0.68
N PHE A 141 11.97 12.63 0.40
CA PHE A 141 11.88 14.07 0.17
C PHE A 141 11.09 14.68 1.33
N GLU A 142 11.60 15.75 1.94
CA GLU A 142 10.78 16.70 2.67
C GLU A 142 10.40 17.76 1.64
N VAL A 143 9.11 17.93 1.37
CA VAL A 143 8.59 18.84 0.34
C VAL A 143 8.11 20.16 0.97
N SER A 144 7.75 20.11 2.25
CA SER A 144 7.34 21.26 3.06
C SER A 144 7.78 21.04 4.50
N PRO A 145 8.29 22.08 5.20
CA PRO A 145 8.44 23.47 4.74
C PRO A 145 9.68 23.71 3.86
N GLU A 146 10.73 22.88 4.00
CA GLU A 146 11.96 23.01 3.24
C GLU A 146 12.16 21.81 2.32
N LEU A 147 12.59 22.07 1.09
CA LEU A 147 12.85 21.02 0.12
C LEU A 147 14.19 20.33 0.41
N LYS A 148 14.14 19.15 1.02
CA LYS A 148 15.31 18.34 1.37
C LYS A 148 15.18 16.92 0.84
N VAL A 149 16.31 16.32 0.48
CA VAL A 149 16.35 14.96 -0.07
C VAL A 149 17.37 14.11 0.68
N TRP A 150 16.98 12.89 1.07
CA TRP A 150 17.86 11.91 1.69
C TRP A 150 17.82 10.59 0.94
N SER A 151 18.99 10.00 0.73
CA SER A 151 19.17 8.66 0.17
C SER A 151 20.20 7.83 0.95
N PRO A 152 19.96 7.55 2.25
CA PRO A 152 20.86 6.69 3.03
C PRO A 152 20.62 5.20 2.71
N PRO A 153 21.61 4.33 2.97
CA PRO A 153 21.44 2.88 2.81
C PRO A 153 20.48 2.33 3.85
N SER A 154 19.59 1.41 3.46
CA SER A 154 18.59 0.77 4.32
C SER A 154 17.84 1.74 5.25
N PRO A 155 17.15 2.76 4.72
CA PRO A 155 16.64 3.84 5.54
C PRO A 155 15.29 3.53 6.21
N ILE A 156 14.52 2.58 5.69
CA ILE A 156 13.14 2.30 6.12
C ILE A 156 13.14 1.35 7.31
N TYR A 157 12.47 1.76 8.38
CA TYR A 157 12.02 0.89 9.46
C TYR A 157 10.50 0.84 9.42
N CYS A 158 9.91 -0.35 9.49
CA CYS A 158 8.47 -0.50 9.54
C CYS A 158 8.10 -1.74 10.34
N ASN A 159 7.44 -1.57 11.47
CA ASN A 159 6.95 -2.68 12.28
C ASN A 159 5.67 -2.31 13.03
N PHE A 160 4.61 -3.07 12.79
CA PHE A 160 3.33 -2.91 13.48
C PHE A 160 2.87 -4.19 14.18
N LYS A 161 3.63 -5.30 14.07
CA LYS A 161 3.21 -6.64 14.55
C LYS A 161 4.24 -7.35 15.43
N ILE A 162 5.54 -7.17 15.16
CA ILE A 162 6.61 -7.89 15.85
C ILE A 162 6.77 -7.29 17.25
N ARG A 163 6.32 -8.03 18.28
CA ARG A 163 6.30 -7.57 19.69
C ARG A 163 7.69 -7.38 20.30
N SER A 164 8.70 -8.09 19.79
CA SER A 164 10.09 -7.99 20.25
C SER A 164 10.85 -6.76 19.71
N ALA A 165 10.22 -5.98 18.83
CA ALA A 165 10.80 -4.80 18.20
C ALA A 165 9.91 -3.57 18.41
N ALA A 166 10.47 -2.38 18.24
CA ALA A 166 9.72 -1.13 18.38
C ALA A 166 8.54 -1.06 17.40
N PHE A 167 7.41 -0.51 17.83
CA PHE A 167 6.26 -0.31 16.95
C PHE A 167 6.33 1.06 16.27
N GLY A 168 5.86 1.12 15.04
CA GLY A 168 5.82 2.31 14.22
C GLY A 168 6.62 2.19 12.93
N MET A 169 6.81 3.34 12.28
CA MET A 169 7.54 3.45 11.03
C MET A 169 8.54 4.61 11.13
N SER A 170 9.73 4.46 10.57
CA SER A 170 10.67 5.58 10.49
C SER A 170 11.52 5.52 9.25
N PHE A 171 11.90 6.69 8.76
CA PHE A 171 12.91 6.84 7.73
C PHE A 171 14.15 7.48 8.34
N SER A 172 15.20 6.67 8.48
CA SER A 172 16.40 7.00 9.26
C SER A 172 16.02 7.68 10.58
N ASN A 173 16.64 8.82 10.89
CA ASN A 173 16.33 9.63 12.07
C ASN A 173 15.51 10.88 11.73
N VAL A 174 15.04 11.00 10.48
CA VAL A 174 14.42 12.22 9.95
C VAL A 174 12.90 12.21 10.12
N MET A 175 12.25 11.13 9.68
CA MET A 175 10.80 10.96 9.76
C MET A 175 10.48 9.80 10.70
N LYS A 176 9.56 10.02 11.65
CA LYS A 176 9.03 8.98 12.54
C LYS A 176 7.52 9.07 12.56
N ILE A 177 6.86 7.92 12.40
CA ILE A 177 5.43 7.72 12.47
C ILE A 177 5.17 6.76 13.61
N ASP A 178 4.26 7.13 14.49
CA ASP A 178 3.96 6.36 15.68
C ASP A 178 3.26 5.03 15.35
N LYS A 179 3.06 4.21 16.38
CA LYS A 179 2.44 2.88 16.25
C LYS A 179 0.99 2.89 15.75
N GLU A 180 0.28 4.01 15.89
CA GLU A 180 -1.15 4.14 15.58
C GLU A 180 -1.40 5.08 14.39
N MET A 181 -0.34 5.66 13.83
CA MET A 181 -0.36 6.77 12.86
C MET A 181 -1.06 8.02 13.40
N GLY A 182 -1.06 8.23 14.72
CA GLY A 182 -1.71 9.37 15.36
C GLY A 182 -1.07 10.72 15.04
N ASN A 183 0.23 10.71 14.71
CA ASN A 183 0.99 11.89 14.30
C ASN A 183 0.88 12.23 12.79
N VAL A 184 0.03 11.51 12.04
CA VAL A 184 -0.14 11.66 10.60
C VAL A 184 -1.52 12.25 10.30
N SER A 185 -1.56 13.34 9.53
CA SER A 185 -2.80 14.01 9.15
C SER A 185 -3.39 13.47 7.84
N ALA A 186 -2.53 13.07 6.90
CA ALA A 186 -2.93 12.50 5.63
C ALA A 186 -1.85 11.57 5.05
N ILE A 187 -2.28 10.56 4.31
CA ILE A 187 -1.43 9.59 3.62
C ILE A 187 -1.96 9.36 2.21
N GLU A 188 -1.06 9.30 1.25
CA GLU A 188 -1.30 8.76 -0.09
C GLU A 188 -0.20 7.78 -0.46
N VAL A 189 -0.55 6.73 -1.20
CA VAL A 189 0.41 5.77 -1.72
C VAL A 189 0.07 5.44 -3.15
N TRP A 190 1.10 5.48 -3.98
CA TRP A 190 1.07 5.26 -5.41
C TRP A 190 1.94 4.05 -5.77
N GLY A 191 1.41 3.15 -6.59
CA GLY A 191 2.12 2.03 -7.18
C GLY A 191 2.68 2.40 -8.55
N CYS A 192 3.98 2.18 -8.73
CA CYS A 192 4.72 2.62 -9.91
C CYS A 192 5.07 1.50 -10.91
N ALA A 193 4.59 0.28 -10.66
CA ALA A 193 4.84 -0.87 -11.53
C ALA A 193 3.78 -0.93 -12.64
N SER A 194 4.05 -1.72 -13.68
CA SER A 194 3.08 -1.97 -14.74
C SER A 194 1.79 -2.60 -14.21
N SER A 195 0.69 -2.40 -14.94
CA SER A 195 -0.69 -2.79 -14.59
C SER A 195 -0.85 -4.22 -14.03
N ASN A 196 0.02 -5.15 -14.43
CA ASN A 196 0.02 -6.53 -13.94
C ASN A 196 0.13 -6.64 -12.41
N ALA A 197 0.95 -5.81 -11.75
CA ALA A 197 1.14 -5.90 -10.30
C ALA A 197 -0.14 -5.52 -9.51
N LEU A 198 -0.92 -4.57 -10.05
CA LEU A 198 -2.22 -4.19 -9.48
C LEU A 198 -3.28 -5.26 -9.73
N GLU A 199 -3.31 -5.84 -10.93
CA GLU A 199 -4.23 -6.93 -11.25
C GLU A 199 -3.97 -8.17 -10.39
N ASP A 200 -2.69 -8.48 -10.14
CA ASP A 200 -2.29 -9.58 -9.26
C ASP A 200 -2.69 -9.27 -7.81
N GLN A 201 -2.54 -8.02 -7.34
CA GLN A 201 -3.04 -7.60 -6.03
C GLN A 201 -4.57 -7.70 -5.93
N LYS A 202 -5.31 -7.26 -6.95
CA LYS A 202 -6.78 -7.39 -7.02
C LYS A 202 -7.20 -8.85 -7.01
N ARG A 203 -6.53 -9.71 -7.80
CA ARG A 203 -6.77 -11.16 -7.84
C ARG A 203 -6.48 -11.82 -6.49
N LEU A 204 -5.35 -11.48 -5.86
CA LEU A 204 -5.00 -11.93 -4.51
C LEU A 204 -6.05 -11.52 -3.48
N ARG A 205 -6.53 -10.28 -3.52
CA ARG A 205 -7.55 -9.77 -2.60
C ARG A 205 -8.89 -10.47 -2.79
N VAL A 206 -9.34 -10.65 -4.03
CA VAL A 206 -10.55 -11.42 -4.35
C VAL A 206 -10.43 -12.85 -3.84
N TRP A 207 -9.29 -13.50 -4.08
CA TRP A 207 -9.03 -14.85 -3.61
C TRP A 207 -9.02 -14.93 -2.07
N GLN A 208 -8.34 -14.00 -1.39
CA GLN A 208 -8.32 -13.93 0.08
C GLN A 208 -9.71 -13.70 0.67
N ASN A 209 -10.53 -12.85 0.04
CA ASN A 209 -11.91 -12.60 0.47
C ASN A 209 -12.77 -13.85 0.29
N GLN A 210 -12.64 -14.56 -0.85
CA GLN A 210 -13.32 -15.84 -1.06
C GLN A 210 -12.89 -16.90 -0.02
N GLN A 211 -11.61 -16.94 0.35
CA GLN A 211 -11.13 -17.81 1.43
C GLN A 211 -11.72 -17.41 2.80
N LYS A 212 -11.76 -16.11 3.11
CA LYS A 212 -12.38 -15.60 4.35
C LYS A 212 -13.88 -15.92 4.40
N GLU A 213 -14.61 -15.74 3.31
CA GLU A 213 -16.03 -16.11 3.22
C GLU A 213 -16.24 -17.61 3.34
N ARG A 214 -15.37 -18.44 2.76
CA ARG A 214 -15.40 -19.90 2.95
C ARG A 214 -15.12 -20.30 4.39
N ASN A 215 -14.22 -19.61 5.08
CA ASN A 215 -13.91 -19.86 6.48
C ASN A 215 -14.99 -19.32 7.43
N LEU A 216 -15.68 -18.22 7.07
CA LEU A 216 -16.85 -17.70 7.79
C LEU A 216 -18.07 -18.59 7.60
N LYS A 217 -18.19 -19.22 6.43
CA LYS A 217 -19.09 -20.36 6.18
C LYS A 217 -18.49 -21.61 6.85
N VAL A 218 -18.27 -21.53 8.16
CA VAL A 218 -18.32 -22.73 8.99
C VAL A 218 -19.69 -23.34 8.69
N PRO A 219 -19.79 -24.60 8.23
CA PRO A 219 -21.09 -25.21 8.01
C PRO A 219 -21.87 -25.02 9.31
N LEU A 220 -23.01 -24.30 9.23
CA LEU A 220 -24.05 -24.42 10.25
C LEU A 220 -24.19 -25.92 10.51
N PRO A 221 -24.20 -26.38 11.78
CA PRO A 221 -24.34 -27.80 12.05
C PRO A 221 -25.57 -28.28 11.29
N GLY A 222 -25.34 -29.00 10.18
CA GLY A 222 -26.36 -29.81 9.57
C GLY A 222 -26.82 -30.81 10.62
N ASN A 223 -28.12 -31.07 10.65
CA ASN A 223 -28.86 -31.96 11.55
C ASN A 223 -28.11 -32.33 12.85
N TRP A 224 -28.52 -31.73 13.98
CA TRP A 224 -27.94 -31.93 15.33
C TRP A 224 -27.61 -33.40 15.68
N ASP A 225 -28.33 -34.35 15.09
CA ASP A 225 -28.11 -35.79 15.23
C ASP A 225 -26.72 -36.28 14.76
N ASP A 226 -26.06 -35.60 13.83
CA ASP A 226 -24.76 -36.01 13.28
C ASP A 226 -23.57 -35.28 13.93
N ASN A 227 -23.80 -34.43 14.93
CA ASN A 227 -22.73 -33.69 15.58
C ASN A 227 -21.90 -34.62 16.49
N PRO A 228 -20.57 -34.76 16.30
CA PRO A 228 -19.70 -35.54 17.19
C PRO A 228 -19.81 -35.13 18.66
N ASP A 229 -20.14 -33.86 18.94
CA ASP A 229 -20.35 -33.37 20.30
C ASP A 229 -21.57 -34.03 20.98
N LYS A 230 -22.62 -34.38 20.22
CA LYS A 230 -23.79 -35.11 20.73
C LYS A 230 -23.39 -36.50 21.21
N THR A 231 -22.58 -37.22 20.43
CA THR A 231 -22.09 -38.56 20.78
C THR A 231 -21.21 -38.52 22.02
N ILE A 232 -20.40 -37.47 22.20
CA ILE A 232 -19.59 -37.27 23.41
C ILE A 232 -20.48 -37.02 24.63
N LEU A 233 -21.52 -36.20 24.49
CA LEU A 233 -22.47 -35.89 25.57
C LEU A 233 -23.32 -37.10 25.98
N GLU A 234 -23.72 -37.94 25.02
CA GLU A 234 -24.41 -39.21 25.28
C GLU A 234 -23.52 -40.22 26.00
N MET A 235 -22.25 -40.36 25.59
CA MET A 235 -21.28 -41.20 26.31
C MET A 235 -21.01 -40.68 27.72
N ALA A 236 -21.11 -39.36 27.93
CA ALA A 236 -21.03 -38.72 29.25
C ALA A 236 -22.35 -38.80 30.06
N GLY A 237 -23.39 -39.46 29.54
CA GLY A 237 -24.65 -39.72 30.24
C GLY A 237 -25.69 -38.60 30.17
N PHE A 238 -25.51 -37.59 29.31
CA PHE A 238 -26.51 -36.56 29.10
C PHE A 238 -27.58 -37.02 28.11
N GLN A 239 -28.84 -37.04 28.55
CA GLN A 239 -30.01 -37.30 27.70
C GLN A 239 -30.72 -35.98 27.35
N PHE A 240 -30.98 -35.76 26.06
CA PHE A 240 -31.56 -34.52 25.57
C PHE A 240 -33.10 -34.49 25.63
N SER A 241 -33.67 -33.29 25.60
CA SER A 241 -35.08 -33.02 25.95
C SER A 241 -36.10 -33.73 25.05
N ASP A 242 -35.79 -33.92 23.77
CA ASP A 242 -36.74 -34.54 22.83
C ASP A 242 -36.84 -36.07 23.02
N GLU A 243 -35.76 -36.72 23.43
CA GLU A 243 -35.78 -38.14 23.83
C GLU A 243 -36.43 -38.36 25.19
N ARG A 244 -36.23 -37.45 26.16
CA ARG A 244 -36.95 -37.50 27.43
C ARG A 244 -38.46 -37.39 27.23
N LYS A 245 -38.91 -36.47 26.38
CA LYS A 245 -40.34 -36.32 26.06
C LYS A 245 -40.91 -37.55 25.36
N ARG A 246 -40.14 -38.19 24.46
CA ARG A 246 -40.55 -39.45 23.81
C ARG A 246 -40.64 -40.60 24.80
N MET A 247 -39.66 -40.74 25.71
CA MET A 247 -39.70 -41.78 26.75
C MET A 247 -40.82 -41.54 27.78
N GLU A 248 -41.13 -40.29 28.13
CA GLU A 248 -42.28 -39.96 28.99
C GLU A 248 -43.61 -40.27 28.29
N MET A 249 -43.73 -39.98 26.99
CA MET A 249 -44.89 -40.37 26.19
C MET A 249 -45.04 -41.90 26.08
N GLU A 250 -43.94 -42.64 25.88
CA GLU A 250 -43.99 -44.10 25.87
C GLU A 250 -44.31 -44.70 27.25
N ARG A 251 -43.81 -44.13 28.35
CA ARG A 251 -44.17 -44.57 29.70
C ARG A 251 -45.65 -44.33 29.99
N THR A 252 -46.15 -43.14 29.69
CA THR A 252 -47.58 -42.81 29.88
C THR A 252 -48.50 -43.66 28.99
N ALA A 253 -48.06 -44.01 27.77
CA ALA A 253 -48.79 -44.93 26.89
C ALA A 253 -48.80 -46.39 27.39
N ARG A 254 -47.75 -46.83 28.10
CA ARG A 254 -47.68 -48.17 28.71
C ARG A 254 -48.46 -48.26 30.03
N GLU A 255 -48.62 -47.16 30.74
CA GLU A 255 -49.39 -47.09 31.99
C GLU A 255 -50.90 -46.93 31.76
N SER A 256 -51.31 -46.62 30.52
CA SER A 256 -52.71 -46.44 30.11
C SER A 256 -53.31 -47.65 29.37
N ASN A 257 -52.60 -48.78 29.36
CA ASN A 257 -53.00 -50.05 28.75
C ASN A 257 -52.90 -51.18 29.79
#